data_AF-A0A967F1S4-F1
#
_entry.id   AF-A0A967F1S4-F1
#
_cell.length_a   1.000
_cell.length_b   1.000
_cell.length_c   1.000
_cell.angle_alpha   90.00
_cell.angle_beta   90.00
_cell.angle_gamma   90.00
#
_symmetry.space_group_name_H-M   'P 1'
#
loop_
_entity.id
_entity.type
_entity.pdbx_description
1 polymer ?
#
loop_
_entity_poly.entity_id
_entity_poly.type
_entity_poly.pdbx_seq_one_letter_code
_entity_poly.pdbx_strand_id
1 'polypeptide(L)'
;MLRGLCILILAAGFMATQNQGLADDDPRTALPLPPEVGAGFLAEMRTHMANLDDIVAALAEDDFEEAARVADIRMTFGHHRWIRMAEDGASEEEIASAKTRFKQRHESRGGQRGGGMGMGSGFGRDMPEDFRAMGASLHEAAESFAQTARSVATPAMPGDYRAVFGALQEVTNSCRACHDAFRIEVSK
;
A
#
# COMPACT_ATOMS: atom_id res chain seq x y z
N MET A 1 79.83 -17.37 27.05
CA MET A 1 78.96 -17.58 25.87
C MET A 1 77.59 -18.02 26.35
N LEU A 2 76.55 -17.59 25.64
CA LEU A 2 75.10 -17.80 25.83
C LEU A 2 74.35 -16.94 26.86
N ARG A 3 73.64 -15.98 26.27
CA ARG A 3 72.62 -15.09 26.80
C ARG A 3 71.35 -15.89 27.15
N GLY A 4 70.86 -15.79 28.38
CA GLY A 4 69.51 -16.22 28.76
C GLY A 4 68.53 -15.07 28.52
N LEU A 5 67.74 -15.16 27.47
CA LEU A 5 66.76 -14.16 27.05
C LEU A 5 65.52 -14.25 27.97
N CYS A 6 65.32 -13.25 28.83
CA CYS A 6 64.04 -13.04 29.53
C CYS A 6 62.97 -12.64 28.51
N ILE A 7 62.09 -13.57 28.15
CA ILE A 7 60.91 -13.29 27.34
C ILE A 7 59.85 -12.71 28.27
N LEU A 8 59.78 -11.37 28.31
CA LEU A 8 58.62 -10.63 28.80
C LEU A 8 57.45 -10.87 27.84
N ILE A 9 56.52 -11.74 28.23
CA ILE A 9 55.23 -11.87 27.56
C ILE A 9 54.41 -10.63 27.92
N LEU A 10 54.43 -9.61 27.05
CA LEU A 10 53.41 -8.57 27.04
C LEU A 10 52.08 -9.24 26.70
N ALA A 11 51.21 -9.38 27.70
CA ALA A 11 49.80 -9.64 27.47
C ALA A 11 49.20 -8.41 26.78
N ALA A 12 49.25 -8.39 25.45
CA ALA A 12 48.50 -7.45 24.64
C ALA A 12 47.01 -7.71 24.89
N GLY A 13 46.37 -6.80 25.63
CA GLY A 13 44.94 -6.82 25.88
C GLY A 13 44.21 -6.87 24.54
N PHE A 14 43.52 -7.99 24.31
CA PHE A 14 42.52 -8.09 23.26
C PHE A 14 41.37 -7.18 23.70
N MET A 15 41.42 -5.89 23.34
CA MET A 15 40.25 -5.03 23.43
C MET A 15 39.22 -5.66 22.49
N ALA A 16 38.24 -6.33 23.07
CA ALA A 16 37.01 -6.67 22.38
C ALA A 16 36.47 -5.35 21.83
N THR A 17 36.60 -5.16 20.53
CA THR A 17 35.78 -4.18 19.80
C THR A 17 34.35 -4.63 20.05
N GLN A 18 33.70 -4.00 21.03
CA GLN A 18 32.27 -4.06 21.15
C GLN A 18 31.76 -3.55 19.81
N ASN A 19 31.34 -4.48 18.97
CA ASN A 19 30.45 -4.22 17.85
C ASN A 19 29.15 -3.75 18.51
N GLN A 20 29.14 -2.47 18.92
CA GLN A 20 27.94 -1.69 19.08
C GLN A 20 27.27 -1.82 17.71
N GLY A 21 26.36 -2.80 17.60
CA GLY A 21 25.53 -2.95 16.43
C GLY A 21 24.95 -1.57 16.17
N LEU A 22 25.20 -1.06 14.97
CA LEU A 22 24.60 0.16 14.47
C LEU A 22 23.15 0.16 14.94
N ALA A 23 22.77 1.15 15.74
CA ALA A 23 21.38 1.58 15.75
C ALA A 23 21.12 1.94 14.29
N ASP A 24 20.47 1.03 13.57
CA ASP A 24 20.05 1.24 12.20
C ASP A 24 18.95 2.29 12.33
N ASP A 25 19.35 3.57 12.27
CA ASP A 25 18.42 4.69 12.21
C ASP A 25 17.66 4.53 10.90
N ASP A 26 16.53 3.83 10.98
CA ASP A 26 15.64 3.56 9.86
C ASP A 26 15.38 4.88 9.12
N PRO A 27 15.85 5.01 7.86
CA PRO A 27 15.86 6.30 7.16
C PRO A 27 14.45 6.75 6.74
N ARG A 28 13.43 5.91 6.95
CA ARG A 28 12.05 6.19 6.58
C ARG A 28 11.44 7.23 7.50
N THR A 29 10.54 8.03 6.92
CA THR A 29 9.79 9.04 7.67
C THR A 29 8.83 8.35 8.63
N ALA A 30 8.98 8.62 9.93
CA ALA A 30 8.07 8.13 10.95
C ALA A 30 6.70 8.81 10.81
N LEU A 31 5.64 8.01 10.71
CA LEU A 31 4.26 8.47 10.78
C LEU A 31 3.68 8.07 12.15
N PRO A 32 3.70 8.96 13.14
CA PRO A 32 3.06 8.71 14.42
C PRO A 32 1.53 8.74 14.24
N LEU A 33 0.87 7.64 14.62
CA LEU A 33 -0.59 7.54 14.61
C LEU A 33 -1.13 7.26 16.02
N PRO A 34 -2.32 7.78 16.37
CA PRO A 34 -3.05 7.35 17.56
C PRO A 34 -3.27 5.82 17.54
N PRO A 35 -3.31 5.13 18.70
CA PRO A 35 -3.38 3.67 18.79
C PRO A 35 -4.43 3.03 17.87
N GLU A 36 -5.68 3.50 17.99
CA GLU A 36 -6.82 2.97 17.23
C GLU A 36 -6.72 3.24 15.72
N VAL A 37 -6.21 4.43 15.35
CA VAL A 37 -6.02 4.82 13.95
C VAL A 37 -4.92 3.96 13.32
N GLY A 38 -3.79 3.78 14.02
CA GLY A 38 -2.69 2.95 13.56
C GLY A 38 -3.07 1.48 13.42
N ALA A 39 -3.78 0.92 14.40
CA ALA A 39 -4.27 -0.45 14.35
C ALA A 39 -5.23 -0.68 13.18
N GLY A 40 -6.20 0.23 12.98
CA GLY A 40 -7.13 0.19 11.85
C GLY A 40 -6.42 0.32 10.51
N PHE A 41 -5.48 1.26 10.38
CA PHE A 41 -4.74 1.44 9.13
C PHE A 41 -3.87 0.22 8.77
N LEU A 42 -3.18 -0.37 9.74
CA LEU A 42 -2.41 -1.60 9.52
C LEU A 42 -3.31 -2.79 9.18
N ALA A 43 -4.53 -2.84 9.72
CA ALA A 43 -5.52 -3.84 9.32
C ALA A 43 -5.94 -3.66 7.86
N GLU A 44 -6.19 -2.42 7.43
CA GLU A 44 -6.49 -2.14 6.01
C GLU A 44 -5.36 -2.53 5.07
N MET A 45 -4.10 -2.30 5.45
CA MET A 45 -2.96 -2.75 4.66
C MET A 45 -2.96 -4.28 4.46
N ARG A 46 -3.31 -5.05 5.50
CA ARG A 46 -3.45 -6.51 5.39
C ARG A 46 -4.63 -6.89 4.49
N THR A 47 -5.75 -6.20 4.60
CA THR A 47 -6.91 -6.40 3.71
C THR A 47 -6.55 -6.13 2.25
N HIS A 48 -5.79 -5.07 1.95
CA HIS A 48 -5.31 -4.80 0.60
C HIS A 48 -4.39 -5.89 0.06
N MET A 49 -3.56 -6.52 0.89
CA MET A 49 -2.77 -7.69 0.48
C MET A 49 -3.65 -8.90 0.17
N ALA A 50 -4.67 -9.17 0.99
CA ALA A 50 -5.63 -10.24 0.69
C ALA A 50 -6.40 -9.99 -0.62
N ASN A 51 -6.75 -8.74 -0.92
CA ASN A 51 -7.38 -8.39 -2.20
C ASN A 51 -6.42 -8.58 -3.39
N LEU A 52 -5.11 -8.36 -3.22
CA LEU A 52 -4.12 -8.68 -4.25
C LEU A 52 -4.04 -10.18 -4.51
N ASP A 53 -4.11 -11.01 -3.47
CA ASP A 53 -4.17 -12.46 -3.61
C ASP A 53 -5.43 -12.90 -4.38
N ASP A 54 -6.59 -12.33 -4.06
CA ASP A 54 -7.85 -12.57 -4.79
C ASP A 54 -7.74 -12.15 -6.27
N ILE A 55 -7.13 -11.00 -6.56
CA ILE A 55 -6.87 -10.54 -7.94
C ILE A 55 -5.99 -11.54 -8.68
N VAL A 56 -4.87 -11.97 -8.08
CA VAL A 56 -3.96 -12.93 -8.70
C VAL A 56 -4.64 -14.27 -8.95
N ALA A 57 -5.49 -14.72 -8.02
CA ALA A 57 -6.27 -15.94 -8.18
C ALA A 57 -7.25 -15.83 -9.37
N ALA A 58 -7.97 -14.71 -9.50
CA ALA A 58 -8.87 -14.47 -10.63
C ALA A 58 -8.12 -14.42 -11.97
N LEU A 59 -6.96 -13.76 -12.01
CA LEU A 59 -6.12 -13.71 -13.22
C LEU A 59 -5.56 -15.08 -13.62
N ALA A 60 -5.35 -16.00 -12.68
CA ALA A 60 -4.87 -17.35 -12.99
C ALA A 60 -5.93 -18.20 -13.73
N GLU A 61 -7.20 -17.81 -13.61
CA GLU A 61 -8.35 -18.47 -14.26
C GLU A 61 -8.88 -17.68 -15.48
N ASP A 62 -8.11 -16.69 -15.95
CA ASP A 62 -8.52 -15.73 -17.00
C ASP A 62 -9.82 -14.96 -16.66
N ASP A 63 -10.17 -14.85 -15.38
CA ASP A 63 -11.34 -14.10 -14.90
C ASP A 63 -10.99 -12.63 -14.67
N PHE A 64 -10.80 -11.91 -15.78
CA PHE A 64 -10.47 -10.49 -15.75
C PHE A 64 -11.59 -9.62 -15.18
N GLU A 65 -12.84 -10.06 -15.28
CA GLU A 65 -13.99 -9.33 -14.75
C GLU A 65 -14.00 -9.39 -13.21
N GLU A 66 -13.78 -10.58 -12.62
CA GLU A 66 -13.64 -10.72 -11.17
C GLU A 66 -12.41 -9.97 -10.65
N ALA A 67 -11.27 -10.08 -11.33
CA ALA A 67 -10.07 -9.32 -10.97
C ALA A 67 -10.35 -7.81 -10.95
N ALA A 68 -11.04 -7.29 -11.97
CA ALA A 68 -11.44 -5.90 -12.00
C ALA A 68 -12.41 -5.54 -10.87
N ARG A 69 -13.38 -6.41 -10.58
CA ARG A 69 -14.38 -6.20 -9.53
C ARG A 69 -13.74 -6.12 -8.15
N VAL A 70 -12.79 -7.00 -7.84
CA VAL A 70 -12.05 -6.97 -6.56
C VAL A 70 -11.31 -5.66 -6.40
N ALA A 71 -10.52 -5.25 -7.40
CA ALA A 71 -9.80 -3.98 -7.36
C ALA A 71 -10.75 -2.78 -7.24
N ASP A 72 -11.81 -2.76 -8.06
CA ASP A 72 -12.75 -1.65 -8.15
C ASP A 72 -13.54 -1.44 -6.84
N ILE A 73 -14.08 -2.50 -6.27
CA ILE A 73 -14.93 -2.42 -5.08
C ILE A 73 -14.08 -2.29 -3.81
N ARG A 74 -12.99 -3.06 -3.72
CA ARG A 74 -12.28 -3.25 -2.44
C ARG A 74 -11.01 -2.43 -2.26
N MET A 75 -10.53 -1.75 -3.31
CA MET A 75 -9.25 -1.03 -3.24
C MET A 75 -9.29 0.41 -3.78
N THR A 76 -10.33 0.81 -4.53
CA THR A 76 -10.43 2.21 -5.00
C THR A 76 -10.84 3.18 -3.90
N PHE A 77 -10.78 4.47 -4.20
CA PHE A 77 -11.08 5.51 -3.22
C PHE A 77 -12.50 5.33 -2.65
N GLY A 78 -12.59 5.29 -1.32
CA GLY A 78 -13.86 5.07 -0.63
C GLY A 78 -14.31 3.60 -0.56
N HIS A 79 -13.41 2.63 -0.78
CA HIS A 79 -13.69 1.20 -0.78
C HIS A 79 -14.57 0.71 0.37
N HIS A 80 -14.39 1.20 1.59
CA HIS A 80 -15.27 0.87 2.73
C HIS A 80 -16.76 1.09 2.45
N ARG A 81 -17.09 2.14 1.68
CA ARG A 81 -18.46 2.43 1.28
C ARG A 81 -18.96 1.43 0.24
N TRP A 82 -18.13 1.08 -0.74
CA TRP A 82 -18.50 0.17 -1.82
C TRP A 82 -18.65 -1.26 -1.31
N ILE A 83 -17.74 -1.70 -0.43
CA ILE A 83 -17.81 -2.97 0.30
C ILE A 83 -19.14 -3.05 1.06
N ARG A 84 -19.44 -2.03 1.88
CA ARG A 84 -20.71 -2.00 2.62
C ARG A 84 -21.93 -2.04 1.72
N MET A 85 -21.92 -1.30 0.62
CA MET A 85 -23.02 -1.33 -0.35
C MET A 85 -23.20 -2.73 -0.93
N ALA A 86 -22.11 -3.43 -1.28
CA ALA A 86 -22.16 -4.80 -1.77
C ALA A 86 -22.67 -5.78 -0.70
N GLU A 87 -22.23 -5.63 0.55
CA GLU A 87 -22.71 -6.44 1.69
C GLU A 87 -24.21 -6.20 1.97
N ASP A 88 -24.68 -4.97 1.78
CA ASP A 88 -26.10 -4.59 1.88
C ASP A 88 -26.92 -5.04 0.65
N GLY A 89 -26.30 -5.72 -0.32
CA GLY A 89 -26.95 -6.33 -1.48
C GLY A 89 -27.12 -5.40 -2.70
N ALA A 90 -26.44 -4.27 -2.75
CA ALA A 90 -26.43 -3.41 -3.92
C ALA A 90 -25.79 -4.11 -5.13
N SER A 91 -26.38 -3.93 -6.30
CA SER A 91 -25.83 -4.38 -7.58
C SER A 91 -24.57 -3.60 -7.97
N GLU A 92 -23.77 -4.18 -8.87
CA GLU A 92 -22.58 -3.49 -9.40
C GLU A 92 -22.92 -2.19 -10.12
N GLU A 93 -24.05 -2.12 -10.82
CA GLU A 93 -24.52 -0.90 -11.48
C GLU A 93 -24.86 0.21 -10.46
N GLU A 94 -25.48 -0.15 -9.33
CA GLU A 94 -25.77 0.79 -8.26
C GLU A 94 -24.49 1.31 -7.60
N ILE A 95 -23.50 0.43 -7.39
CA ILE A 95 -22.18 0.80 -6.88
C ILE A 95 -21.46 1.71 -7.87
N ALA A 96 -21.39 1.36 -9.16
CA ALA A 96 -20.77 2.17 -10.20
C ALA A 96 -21.41 3.56 -10.32
N SER A 97 -22.73 3.62 -10.25
CA SER A 97 -23.49 4.87 -10.21
C SER A 97 -23.16 5.71 -8.97
N ALA A 98 -23.01 5.07 -7.80
CA ALA A 98 -22.62 5.75 -6.57
C ALA A 98 -21.18 6.27 -6.61
N LYS A 99 -20.25 5.52 -7.19
CA LYS A 99 -18.86 5.93 -7.43
C LYS A 99 -18.78 7.14 -8.34
N THR A 100 -19.54 7.14 -9.43
CA THR A 100 -19.64 8.28 -10.36
C THR A 100 -20.10 9.55 -9.63
N ARG A 101 -21.18 9.45 -8.85
CA ARG A 101 -21.68 10.57 -8.03
C ARG A 101 -20.66 11.03 -6.98
N PHE A 102 -19.89 10.10 -6.41
CA PHE A 102 -18.85 10.41 -5.44
C PHE A 102 -17.70 11.19 -6.08
N LYS A 103 -17.21 10.76 -7.24
CA LYS A 103 -16.16 11.44 -8.00
C LYS A 103 -16.56 12.86 -8.41
N GLN A 104 -17.75 13.03 -8.98
CA GLN A 104 -18.28 14.36 -9.35
C GLN A 104 -18.39 15.31 -8.16
N ARG A 105 -18.78 14.78 -6.98
CA ARG A 105 -18.84 15.57 -5.74
C ARG A 105 -17.44 15.97 -5.25
N HIS A 106 -16.46 15.09 -5.41
CA HIS A 106 -15.08 15.39 -5.03
C HIS A 106 -14.46 16.46 -5.94
N GLU A 107 -14.64 16.32 -7.26
CA GLU A 107 -14.18 17.29 -8.27
C GLU A 107 -14.80 18.67 -8.07
N SER A 108 -16.13 18.74 -7.85
CA SER A 108 -16.84 20.00 -7.59
C SER A 108 -16.45 20.70 -6.27
N ARG A 109 -15.80 19.99 -5.34
CA ARG A 109 -15.24 20.57 -4.10
C ARG A 109 -13.79 21.03 -4.25
N GLY A 110 -13.30 21.17 -5.48
CA GLY A 110 -11.98 21.72 -5.77
C GLY A 110 -10.90 20.67 -6.06
N GLY A 111 -11.26 19.38 -6.19
CA GLY A 111 -10.41 18.35 -6.81
C GLY A 111 -9.01 18.16 -6.23
N GLN A 112 -8.68 18.76 -5.07
CA GLN A 112 -7.31 18.80 -4.59
C GLN A 112 -6.87 17.40 -4.19
N ARG A 113 -6.00 16.80 -5.02
CA ARG A 113 -5.19 15.62 -4.70
C ARG A 113 -4.52 15.88 -3.36
N GLY A 114 -4.89 15.14 -2.32
CA GLY A 114 -4.28 15.27 -1.00
C GLY A 114 -4.61 16.54 -0.19
N GLY A 115 -5.16 17.63 -0.75
CA GLY A 115 -5.16 18.94 -0.06
C GLY A 115 -6.49 19.43 0.55
N GLY A 116 -7.45 18.55 0.81
CA GLY A 116 -8.56 18.89 1.72
C GLY A 116 -8.19 18.60 3.18
N MET A 117 -8.10 19.62 4.04
CA MET A 117 -7.96 19.47 5.50
C MET A 117 -8.99 18.47 6.04
N GLY A 118 -8.62 17.21 6.28
CA GLY A 118 -9.35 16.24 7.11
C GLY A 118 -10.86 16.05 6.95
N MET A 119 -11.49 16.47 5.84
CA MET A 119 -12.95 16.44 5.66
C MET A 119 -13.50 15.11 5.08
N GLY A 120 -12.67 14.06 5.04
CA GLY A 120 -13.10 12.70 4.69
C GLY A 120 -13.30 11.85 5.93
N SER A 121 -14.19 10.86 5.88
CA SER A 121 -14.44 9.92 6.99
C SER A 121 -13.38 8.83 7.15
N GLY A 122 -12.33 8.82 6.31
CA GLY A 122 -11.27 7.82 6.34
C GLY A 122 -10.04 8.26 7.15
N PHE A 123 -9.06 7.35 7.29
CA PHE A 123 -7.81 7.58 8.04
C PHE A 123 -7.01 8.81 7.58
N GLY A 124 -7.17 9.23 6.32
CA GLY A 124 -6.47 10.37 5.74
C GLY A 124 -6.70 11.71 6.45
N ARG A 125 -7.64 11.82 7.40
CA ARG A 125 -7.81 13.02 8.23
C ARG A 125 -6.72 13.18 9.30
N ASP A 126 -6.11 12.08 9.72
CA ASP A 126 -5.09 12.03 10.77
C ASP A 126 -3.67 11.97 10.17
N MET A 127 -3.55 12.11 8.84
CA MET A 127 -2.31 11.88 8.09
C MET A 127 -1.84 13.15 7.37
N PRO A 128 -0.52 13.37 7.26
CA PRO A 128 0.04 14.50 6.51
C PRO A 128 -0.24 14.38 5.01
N GLU A 129 -0.14 15.51 4.31
CA GLU A 129 -0.46 15.61 2.87
C GLU A 129 0.34 14.62 2.02
N ASP A 130 1.66 14.53 2.23
CA ASP A 130 2.53 13.63 1.46
C ASP A 130 2.13 12.16 1.63
N PHE A 131 1.77 11.75 2.84
CA PHE A 131 1.30 10.39 3.11
C PHE A 131 -0.05 10.12 2.45
N ARG A 132 -0.98 11.08 2.53
CA ARG A 132 -2.28 10.99 1.84
C ARG A 132 -2.12 10.91 0.33
N ALA A 133 -1.15 11.63 -0.25
CA ALA A 133 -0.86 11.58 -1.68
C ALA A 133 -0.40 10.17 -2.10
N MET A 134 0.50 9.53 -1.33
CA MET A 134 0.90 8.14 -1.61
C MET A 134 -0.26 7.15 -1.47
N GLY A 135 -1.10 7.30 -0.44
CA GLY A 135 -2.33 6.49 -0.31
C GLY A 135 -3.30 6.68 -1.48
N ALA A 136 -3.46 7.92 -1.95
CA ALA A 136 -4.26 8.20 -3.14
C ALA A 136 -3.70 7.52 -4.39
N SER A 137 -2.37 7.47 -4.56
CA SER A 137 -1.73 6.76 -5.68
C SER A 137 -2.05 5.27 -5.70
N LEU A 138 -2.10 4.59 -4.54
CA LEU A 138 -2.55 3.20 -4.46
C LEU A 138 -3.99 3.04 -4.96
N HIS A 139 -4.90 3.90 -4.49
CA HIS A 139 -6.31 3.85 -4.89
C HIS A 139 -6.51 4.16 -6.39
N GLU A 140 -5.74 5.10 -6.95
CA GLU A 140 -5.73 5.42 -8.38
C GLU A 140 -5.15 4.26 -9.22
N ALA A 141 -4.09 3.59 -8.73
CA ALA A 141 -3.52 2.42 -9.39
C ALA A 141 -4.52 1.26 -9.43
N ALA A 142 -5.26 1.02 -8.34
CA ALA A 142 -6.31 0.01 -8.31
C ALA A 142 -7.46 0.32 -9.29
N GLU A 143 -7.87 1.59 -9.40
CA GLU A 143 -8.88 2.01 -10.39
C GLU A 143 -8.37 1.81 -11.82
N SER A 144 -7.10 2.14 -12.08
CA SER A 144 -6.46 1.95 -13.39
C SER A 144 -6.34 0.46 -13.74
N PHE A 145 -6.01 -0.39 -12.77
CA PHE A 145 -6.00 -1.84 -12.93
C PHE A 145 -7.41 -2.36 -13.28
N ALA A 146 -8.43 -1.95 -12.53
CA ALA A 146 -9.81 -2.38 -12.79
C ALA A 146 -10.27 -2.02 -14.21
N GLN A 147 -9.99 -0.80 -14.67
CA GLN A 147 -10.30 -0.38 -16.05
C GLN A 147 -9.55 -1.22 -17.09
N THR A 148 -8.27 -1.51 -16.84
CA THR A 148 -7.45 -2.34 -17.74
C THR A 148 -7.99 -3.76 -17.83
N ALA A 149 -8.32 -4.37 -16.69
CA ALA A 149 -8.86 -5.73 -16.63
C ALA A 149 -10.24 -5.85 -17.30
N ARG A 150 -11.17 -4.89 -17.11
CA ARG A 150 -12.46 -4.89 -17.83
C ARG A 150 -12.32 -4.68 -19.34
N SER A 151 -11.19 -4.14 -19.81
CA SER A 151 -10.95 -3.90 -21.24
C SER A 151 -10.44 -5.14 -22.00
N VAL A 152 -10.14 -6.23 -21.29
CA VAL A 152 -9.62 -7.47 -21.89
C VAL A 152 -10.67 -8.10 -22.78
N ALA A 153 -10.28 -8.46 -24.02
CA ALA A 153 -11.15 -9.13 -24.96
C ALA A 153 -11.39 -10.61 -24.55
N THR A 154 -12.49 -11.19 -25.04
CA THR A 154 -12.76 -12.63 -24.91
C THR A 154 -12.74 -13.29 -26.30
N PRO A 155 -11.80 -14.20 -26.59
CA PRO A 155 -10.70 -14.68 -25.73
C PRO A 155 -9.57 -13.65 -25.59
N ALA A 156 -8.86 -13.71 -24.46
CA ALA A 156 -7.72 -12.83 -24.19
C ALA A 156 -6.54 -13.11 -25.12
N MET A 157 -5.88 -12.06 -25.57
CA MET A 157 -4.71 -12.10 -26.44
C MET A 157 -3.43 -11.87 -25.64
N PRO A 158 -2.25 -12.29 -26.12
CA PRO A 158 -0.98 -12.06 -25.41
C PRO A 158 -0.68 -10.59 -25.05
N GLY A 159 -1.28 -9.63 -25.79
CA GLY A 159 -1.19 -8.20 -25.46
C GLY A 159 -1.98 -7.83 -24.21
N ASP A 160 -3.12 -8.47 -23.97
CA ASP A 160 -4.01 -8.20 -22.84
C ASP A 160 -3.36 -8.60 -21.52
N TYR A 161 -2.74 -9.79 -21.47
CA TYR A 161 -1.95 -10.21 -20.29
C TYR A 161 -0.83 -9.22 -19.98
N ARG A 162 -0.10 -8.75 -21.00
CA ARG A 162 0.95 -7.73 -20.80
C ARG A 162 0.37 -6.44 -20.20
N ALA A 163 -0.78 -5.99 -20.68
CA ALA A 163 -1.44 -4.80 -20.15
C ALA A 163 -1.88 -5.00 -18.69
N VAL A 164 -2.55 -6.11 -18.38
CA VAL A 164 -3.07 -6.41 -17.05
C VAL A 164 -1.95 -6.62 -16.03
N PHE A 165 -0.91 -7.39 -16.36
CA PHE A 165 0.24 -7.57 -15.46
C PHE A 165 1.05 -6.28 -15.30
N GLY A 166 1.11 -5.42 -16.33
CA GLY A 166 1.67 -4.08 -16.21
C GLY A 166 0.88 -3.20 -15.24
N ALA A 167 -0.45 -3.22 -15.33
CA ALA A 167 -1.28 -2.48 -14.37
C ALA A 167 -1.19 -3.05 -12.94
N LEU A 168 -1.09 -4.38 -12.79
CA LEU A 168 -0.88 -5.02 -11.49
C LEU A 168 0.46 -4.61 -10.87
N GLN A 169 1.51 -4.50 -11.69
CA GLN A 169 2.81 -4.00 -11.26
C GLN A 169 2.67 -2.59 -10.65
N GLU A 170 1.91 -1.67 -11.26
CA GLU A 170 1.70 -0.32 -10.71
C GLU A 170 1.04 -0.33 -9.33
N VAL A 171 0.10 -1.26 -9.09
CA VAL A 171 -0.49 -1.45 -7.76
C VAL A 171 0.59 -1.88 -6.76
N THR A 172 1.40 -2.89 -7.09
CA THR A 172 2.49 -3.37 -6.20
C THR A 172 3.61 -2.35 -6.00
N ASN A 173 3.89 -1.52 -7.01
CA ASN A 173 4.86 -0.42 -6.93
C ASN A 173 4.45 0.61 -5.89
N SER A 174 3.13 0.86 -5.72
CA SER A 174 2.61 1.76 -4.70
C SER A 174 2.89 1.25 -3.28
N CYS A 175 2.80 -0.07 -3.06
CA CYS A 175 3.16 -0.70 -1.78
C CYS A 175 4.64 -0.47 -1.46
N ARG A 176 5.53 -0.77 -2.43
CA ARG A 176 6.97 -0.59 -2.26
C ARG A 176 7.34 0.88 -2.02
N ALA A 177 6.81 1.80 -2.83
CA ALA A 177 7.11 3.22 -2.71
C ALA A 177 6.73 3.77 -1.32
N CYS A 178 5.57 3.38 -0.79
CA CYS A 178 5.17 3.76 0.56
C CYS A 178 6.08 3.14 1.63
N HIS A 179 6.41 1.84 1.50
CA HIS A 179 7.27 1.13 2.45
C HIS A 179 8.73 1.59 2.44
N ASP A 180 9.20 2.16 1.34
CA ASP A 180 10.53 2.77 1.22
C ASP A 180 10.56 4.20 1.80
N ALA A 181 9.41 4.90 1.83
CA ALA A 181 9.33 6.29 2.27
C ALA A 181 8.91 6.45 3.73
N PHE A 182 7.99 5.61 4.21
CA PHE A 182 7.32 5.77 5.49
C PHE A 182 7.39 4.51 6.36
N ARG A 183 7.37 4.73 7.67
CA ARG A 183 7.16 3.70 8.69
C ARG A 183 6.09 4.16 9.66
N ILE A 184 5.14 3.28 9.97
CA ILE A 184 4.06 3.59 10.91
C ILE A 184 4.57 3.40 12.34
N GLU A 185 4.40 4.42 13.16
CA GLU A 185 4.62 4.35 14.60
C GLU A 185 3.27 4.44 15.31
N VAL A 186 2.84 3.33 15.91
CA VAL A 186 1.65 3.35 16.77
C VAL A 186 2.06 3.97 18.10
N SER A 187 1.54 5.16 18.39
CA SER A 187 1.81 5.86 19.65
C SER A 187 1.33 4.99 20.81
N LYS A 188 2.11 4.97 21.91
CA LYS A 188 1.75 4.22 23.13
C LYS A 188 0.62 4.89 23.91
#